data_AF-A0A7W8BFB1-F1
#
_entry.id   AF-A0A7W8BFB1-F1
#
_cell.length_a   1.000
_cell.length_b   1.000
_cell.length_c   1.000
_cell.angle_alpha   90.00
_cell.angle_beta   90.00
_cell.angle_gamma   90.00
#
_symmetry.space_group_name_H-M   'P 1'
#
loop_
_entity.id
_entity.type
_entity.pdbx_description
1 polymer ?
#
loop_
_entity_poly.entity_id
_entity_poly.type
_entity_poly.pdbx_seq_one_letter_code
_entity_poly.pdbx_strand_id
1 'polypeptide(L)'
;MTTSMREIPLTGGPVEFRGALELETTGAGVLPLRLPAWTRTQYPDAFTRGVADMPTGVRLVFRTRARALELDVLTTVWHFDGEAGPLGPGAVDLVVDGKPAGRGSGRQRRTPVRSAG
;
A
#
# COMPACT_ATOMS: atom_id res chain seq x y z
N MET A 1 17.01 -8.61 -25.38
CA MET A 1 17.09 -9.54 -24.21
C MET A 1 15.75 -9.48 -23.51
N THR A 2 15.01 -10.58 -23.44
CA THR A 2 13.71 -10.62 -22.76
C THR A 2 13.95 -10.81 -21.27
N THR A 3 13.60 -9.81 -20.46
CA THR A 3 13.65 -9.94 -19.01
C THR A 3 12.54 -10.90 -18.59
N SER A 4 12.91 -12.09 -18.10
CA SER A 4 11.94 -13.00 -17.48
C SER A 4 11.63 -12.53 -16.07
N MET A 5 10.35 -12.31 -15.79
CA MET A 5 9.85 -11.91 -14.47
C MET A 5 9.40 -13.14 -13.69
N ARG A 6 9.64 -13.13 -12.38
CA ARG A 6 9.20 -14.19 -11.47
C ARG A 6 8.34 -13.57 -10.37
N GLU A 7 7.14 -14.08 -10.20
CA GLU A 7 6.28 -13.70 -9.08
C GLU A 7 6.83 -14.22 -7.75
N ILE A 8 6.85 -13.33 -6.76
CA ILE A 8 7.29 -13.63 -5.40
C ILE A 8 6.12 -13.35 -4.46
N PRO A 9 5.72 -14.31 -3.60
CA PRO A 9 4.66 -14.07 -2.63
C PRO A 9 5.11 -13.01 -1.62
N LEU A 10 4.25 -12.00 -1.38
CA LEU A 10 4.51 -10.95 -0.39
C LEU A 10 4.49 -11.49 1.04
N THR A 11 3.65 -12.49 1.34
CA THR A 11 3.52 -13.12 2.66
C THR A 11 3.96 -14.57 2.64
N GLY A 12 4.55 -15.06 3.73
CA GLY A 12 5.04 -16.44 3.83
C GLY A 12 6.23 -16.73 2.91
N GLY A 13 6.86 -15.69 2.37
CA GLY A 13 7.97 -15.76 1.43
C GLY A 13 9.18 -14.95 1.90
N PRO A 14 10.05 -14.51 0.98
CA PRO A 14 11.30 -13.81 1.32
C PRO A 14 11.11 -12.32 1.65
N VAL A 15 9.87 -11.80 1.63
CA VAL A 15 9.55 -10.39 1.85
C VAL A 15 9.10 -10.18 3.29
N GLU A 16 9.77 -9.27 3.98
CA GLU A 16 9.43 -8.83 5.34
C GLU A 16 8.68 -7.50 5.28
N PHE A 17 7.57 -7.38 6.02
CA PHE A 17 6.87 -6.11 6.22
C PHE A 17 7.36 -5.46 7.53
N ARG A 18 7.97 -4.29 7.45
CA ARG A 18 8.36 -3.49 8.62
C ARG A 18 7.44 -2.30 8.80
N GLY A 19 7.05 -2.00 10.04
CA GLY A 19 6.16 -0.89 10.36
C GLY A 19 4.66 -1.20 10.20
N ALA A 20 4.32 -2.45 9.87
CA ALA A 20 2.96 -2.97 9.95
C ALA A 20 2.82 -3.83 11.22
N LEU A 21 1.75 -3.62 11.98
CA LEU A 21 1.44 -4.44 13.15
C LEU A 21 0.67 -5.71 12.76
N GLU A 22 -0.10 -5.64 11.68
CA GLU A 22 -0.88 -6.76 11.16
C GLU A 22 -0.96 -6.66 9.63
N LEU A 23 -1.16 -7.80 8.96
CA LEU A 23 -1.38 -7.88 7.53
C LEU A 23 -2.75 -8.49 7.27
N GLU A 24 -3.62 -7.76 6.58
CA GLU A 24 -4.92 -8.27 6.16
C GLU A 24 -4.83 -8.80 4.73
N THR A 25 -5.19 -10.06 4.53
CA THR A 25 -5.33 -10.65 3.20
C THR A 25 -6.70 -10.30 2.63
N THR A 26 -6.70 -9.64 1.47
CA THR A 26 -7.91 -9.26 0.73
C THR A 26 -7.95 -10.01 -0.61
N GLY A 27 -9.10 -10.01 -1.29
CA GLY A 27 -9.20 -10.56 -2.65
C GLY A 27 -8.34 -9.83 -3.69
N ALA A 28 -7.83 -8.63 -3.39
CA ALA A 28 -6.98 -7.85 -4.27
C ALA A 28 -5.48 -7.91 -3.93
N GLY A 29 -5.10 -8.56 -2.82
CA GLY A 29 -3.74 -8.57 -2.31
C GLY A 29 -3.67 -8.33 -0.81
N VAL A 30 -2.54 -7.85 -0.32
CA VAL A 30 -2.27 -7.68 1.11
C VAL A 30 -2.38 -6.21 1.51
N LEU A 31 -3.15 -5.92 2.55
CA LEU A 31 -3.28 -4.58 3.15
C LEU A 31 -2.49 -4.53 4.48
N PRO A 32 -1.40 -3.76 4.55
CA PRO A 32 -0.66 -3.58 5.81
C PRO A 32 -1.42 -2.65 6.75
N LEU A 33 -1.61 -3.08 8.00
CA LEU A 33 -2.29 -2.31 9.04
C LEU A 33 -1.29 -1.77 10.05
N ARG A 34 -1.37 -0.46 10.30
CA ARG A 34 -0.54 0.21 11.32
C ARG A 34 -1.13 0.14 12.72
N LEU A 35 -2.38 -0.32 12.83
CA LEU A 35 -3.07 -0.62 14.08
C LEU A 35 -3.56 -2.07 14.01
N PRO A 36 -3.62 -2.80 15.14
CA PRO A 36 -4.16 -4.16 15.13
C PRO A 36 -5.63 -4.19 14.66
N ALA A 37 -6.05 -5.26 13.99
CA ALA A 37 -7.37 -5.34 13.36
C ALA A 37 -8.53 -5.18 14.37
N TRP A 38 -8.35 -5.62 15.61
CA TRP A 38 -9.34 -5.46 16.68
C TRP A 38 -9.67 -4.00 17.00
N THR A 39 -8.80 -3.05 16.65
CA THR A 39 -9.03 -1.62 16.90
C THR A 39 -10.10 -1.02 15.98
N ARG A 40 -10.44 -1.69 14.87
CA ARG A 40 -11.39 -1.18 13.87
C ARG A 40 -12.78 -0.93 14.41
N THR A 41 -13.22 -1.71 15.39
CA THR A 41 -14.55 -1.52 16.04
C THR A 41 -14.62 -0.25 16.88
N GLN A 42 -13.48 0.37 17.18
CA GLN A 42 -13.38 1.61 17.96
C GLN A 42 -13.26 2.85 17.07
N TYR A 43 -13.21 2.71 15.75
CA TYR A 43 -13.09 3.86 14.85
C TYR A 43 -14.43 4.61 14.82
N PRO A 44 -14.45 5.91 15.17
CA PRO A 44 -15.69 6.67 15.32
C PRO A 44 -16.38 6.96 13.97
N ASP A 45 -15.62 6.93 12.87
CA ASP A 45 -16.12 7.29 11.55
C ASP A 45 -15.26 6.69 10.41
N ALA A 46 -15.78 6.83 9.18
CA ALA A 46 -15.11 6.36 7.98
C ALA A 46 -13.80 7.13 7.68
N PHE A 47 -13.68 8.37 8.14
CA PHE A 47 -12.49 9.18 7.92
C PHE A 47 -11.31 8.59 8.71
N THR A 48 -11.53 8.33 10.00
CA THR A 48 -10.58 7.71 10.92
C THR A 48 -10.16 6.33 10.41
N ARG A 49 -11.11 5.52 9.94
CA ARG A 49 -10.81 4.23 9.29
C ARG A 49 -9.89 4.41 8.09
N GLY A 50 -10.22 5.34 7.19
CA GLY A 50 -9.42 5.58 5.99
C GLY A 50 -7.98 6.04 6.30
N VAL A 51 -7.79 6.89 7.32
CA VAL A 51 -6.46 7.33 7.76
C VAL A 51 -5.67 6.20 8.43
N ALA A 52 -6.35 5.39 9.25
CA ALA A 52 -5.74 4.23 9.91
C ALA A 52 -5.27 3.16 8.91
N ASP A 53 -6.04 2.94 7.83
CA ASP A 53 -5.70 1.99 6.76
C ASP A 53 -4.58 2.50 5.83
N MET A 54 -4.15 3.77 5.92
CA MET A 54 -3.00 4.25 5.12
C MET A 54 -1.70 3.60 5.61
N PRO A 55 -0.91 2.93 4.74
CA PRO A 55 0.30 2.21 5.15
C PRO A 55 1.54 3.13 5.23
N THR A 56 1.39 4.37 5.69
CA THR A 56 2.50 5.34 5.75
C THR A 56 3.64 4.82 6.63
N GLY A 57 4.86 4.80 6.09
CA GLY A 57 6.06 4.34 6.80
C GLY A 57 6.26 2.82 6.80
N VAL A 58 5.32 2.05 6.24
CA VAL A 58 5.50 0.60 6.02
C VAL A 58 6.55 0.36 4.94
N ARG A 59 7.41 -0.64 5.14
CA ARG A 59 8.50 -1.00 4.22
C ARG A 59 8.44 -2.48 3.87
N LEU A 60 8.55 -2.78 2.59
CA LEU A 60 8.83 -4.13 2.10
C LEU A 60 10.35 -4.30 2.06
N VAL A 61 10.87 -5.27 2.79
CA VAL A 61 12.31 -5.51 2.89
C VAL A 61 12.63 -6.93 2.43
N PHE A 62 13.55 -7.05 1.48
CA PHE A 62 14.02 -8.33 0.98
C PHE A 62 15.43 -8.17 0.37
N ARG A 63 16.11 -9.29 0.14
CA ARG A 63 17.38 -9.34 -0.59
C ARG A 63 17.17 -10.05 -1.92
N THR A 64 17.77 -9.55 -2.99
CA THR A 64 17.64 -10.14 -4.31
C THR A 64 18.90 -9.94 -5.15
N ARG A 65 19.09 -10.78 -6.17
CA ARG A 65 20.04 -10.57 -7.27
C ARG A 65 19.36 -10.01 -8.52
N ALA A 66 18.04 -9.82 -8.50
CA ALA A 66 17.28 -9.27 -9.61
C ALA A 66 17.75 -7.84 -9.92
N ARG A 67 17.77 -7.50 -11.20
CA ARG A 67 18.12 -6.17 -11.69
C ARG A 67 16.91 -5.32 -12.06
N ALA A 68 15.72 -5.92 -12.04
CA ALA A 68 14.44 -5.29 -12.27
C ALA A 68 13.47 -5.79 -11.20
N LEU A 69 12.60 -4.88 -10.75
CA LEU A 69 11.55 -5.14 -9.77
C LEU A 69 10.26 -4.54 -10.29
N GLU A 70 9.17 -5.26 -10.10
CA GLU A 70 7.81 -4.79 -10.35
C GLU A 70 7.03 -4.98 -9.06
N LEU A 71 6.22 -3.99 -8.72
CA LEU A 71 5.37 -4.01 -7.55
C LEU A 71 3.99 -3.49 -7.96
N ASP A 72 3.02 -4.39 -7.95
CA ASP A 72 1.63 -4.03 -8.14
C ASP A 72 1.08 -3.41 -6.86
N VAL A 73 0.67 -2.14 -6.99
CA VAL A 73 0.06 -1.39 -5.89
C VAL A 73 -1.32 -0.96 -6.30
N LEU A 74 -2.32 -1.45 -5.55
CA LEU A 74 -3.68 -0.99 -5.66
C LEU A 74 -3.92 0.13 -4.62
N THR A 75 -4.07 1.37 -5.09
CA THR A 75 -4.27 2.53 -4.21
C THR A 75 -5.75 2.90 -4.09
N THR A 76 -6.22 3.08 -2.86
CA THR A 76 -7.44 3.85 -2.57
C THR A 76 -7.07 5.31 -2.42
N VAL A 77 -7.77 6.19 -3.13
CA VAL A 77 -7.58 7.64 -3.04
C VAL A 77 -8.84 8.32 -2.54
N TRP A 78 -8.66 9.46 -1.89
CA TRP A 78 -9.75 10.21 -1.31
C TRP A 78 -10.29 11.23 -2.30
N HIS A 79 -11.58 11.48 -2.22
CA HIS A 79 -12.25 12.56 -2.92
C HIS A 79 -13.03 13.35 -1.87
N PHE A 80 -12.74 14.64 -1.77
CA PHE A 80 -13.39 15.54 -0.83
C PHE A 80 -14.34 16.47 -1.57
N ASP A 81 -15.50 16.73 -0.97
CA ASP A 81 -16.49 17.63 -1.54
C ASP A 81 -15.90 19.03 -1.70
N GLY A 82 -16.03 19.61 -2.89
CA GLY A 82 -15.47 20.92 -3.25
C GLY A 82 -14.09 20.87 -3.90
N GLU A 83 -13.41 19.71 -3.93
CA GLU A 83 -12.16 19.53 -4.68
C GLU A 83 -12.42 19.19 -6.15
N ALA A 84 -11.54 19.65 -7.04
CA ALA A 84 -11.69 19.44 -8.48
C ALA A 84 -11.48 17.98 -8.92
N GLY A 85 -10.95 17.13 -8.04
CA GLY A 85 -10.70 15.73 -8.33
C GLY A 85 -10.17 14.97 -7.11
N PRO A 86 -9.96 13.65 -7.25
CA PRO A 86 -9.41 12.84 -6.17
C PRO A 86 -7.96 13.26 -5.87
N LEU A 87 -7.55 13.06 -4.62
CA LEU A 87 -6.15 13.15 -4.23
C LEU A 87 -5.30 12.19 -5.07
N GLY A 88 -4.05 12.58 -5.29
CA GLY A 88 -3.07 11.72 -5.96
C GLY A 88 -2.83 10.42 -5.18
N PRO A 89 -2.50 9.31 -5.87
CA PRO A 89 -2.17 8.05 -5.22
C PRO A 89 -0.92 8.20 -4.33
N GLY A 90 -0.87 7.38 -3.29
CA GLY A 90 0.34 7.20 -2.50
C GLY A 90 1.50 6.72 -3.38
N ALA A 91 2.72 7.16 -3.03
CA ALA A 91 3.94 6.76 -3.70
C ALA A 91 4.72 5.74 -2.87
N VAL A 92 5.51 4.93 -3.55
CA VAL A 92 6.47 3.98 -3.00
C VAL A 92 7.86 4.42 -3.42
N ASP A 93 8.76 4.54 -2.46
CA ASP A 93 10.17 4.82 -2.69
C ASP A 93 10.96 3.51 -2.72
N LEU A 94 11.82 3.35 -3.73
CA LEU A 94 12.77 2.24 -3.82
C LEU A 94 14.09 2.67 -3.19
N VAL A 95 14.56 1.89 -2.23
CA VAL A 95 15.86 2.09 -1.56
C VAL A 95 16.67 0.81 -1.69
N VAL A 96 17.89 0.92 -2.23
CA VAL A 96 18.84 -0.19 -2.40
C VAL A 96 20.06 0.08 -1.53
N ASP A 97 20.37 -0.84 -0.61
CA ASP A 97 21.51 -0.72 0.32
C ASP A 97 21.56 0.64 1.04
N GLY A 98 20.39 1.13 1.47
CA GLY A 98 20.23 2.40 2.18
C GLY A 98 20.23 3.65 1.30
N LYS A 99 20.35 3.52 -0.03
CA LYS A 99 20.38 4.64 -0.97
C LYS A 99 19.09 4.71 -1.80
N PRO A 100 18.46 5.88 -1.96
CA PRO A 100 17.33 6.04 -2.88
C PRO A 100 17.71 5.64 -4.31
N ALA A 101 16.86 4.85 -4.96
CA ALA A 101 17.08 4.30 -6.29
C ALA A 101 15.89 4.51 -7.24
N GLY A 102 14.75 5.01 -6.74
CA GLY A 102 13.59 5.35 -7.55
C GLY A 102 12.35 5.64 -6.73
N ARG A 103 11.29 6.09 -7.41
CA ARG A 103 9.96 6.31 -6.83
C ARG A 103 8.91 5.97 -7.86
N GLY A 104 7.82 5.35 -7.42
CA GLY A 104 6.65 5.05 -8.26
C GLY A 104 5.36 5.27 -7.48
N SER A 105 4.23 5.29 -8.17
CA SER A 105 2.91 5.33 -7.56
C SER A 105 2.02 4.27 -8.18
N GLY A 106 1.09 3.72 -7.40
CA GLY A 106 0.17 2.69 -7.88
C GLY A 106 -0.83 3.20 -8.92
N ARG A 107 -1.46 2.26 -9.63
CA ARG A 107 -2.62 2.57 -10.49
C ARG A 107 -3.87 2.73 -9.62
N GLN A 108 -4.65 3.76 -9.91
CA GLN A 108 -5.87 4.11 -9.18
C GLN A 108 -7.02 3.13 -9.49
N ARG A 109 -7.70 2.59 -8.47
CA ARG A 109 -9.11 2.18 -8.61
C ARG A 109 -10.01 3.31 -8.11
N ARG A 110 -11.03 3.65 -8.90
CA ARG A 110 -12.08 4.58 -8.51
C ARG A 110 -13.07 3.84 -7.61
N THR A 111 -12.97 4.02 -6.29
CA THR A 111 -14.04 3.64 -5.37
C THR A 111 -14.79 4.92 -4.99
N PRO A 112 -16.08 5.07 -5.37
CA PRO A 112 -16.86 6.22 -4.92
C PRO A 112 -17.07 6.11 -3.41
N VAL A 113 -16.50 7.05 -2.65
CA VAL A 113 -16.92 7.29 -1.27
C VAL A 113 -18.13 8.19 -1.35
N ARG A 114 -19.33 7.66 -1.08
CA ARG A 114 -20.50 8.51 -0.80
C ARG A 114 -20.29 9.07 0.60
N SER A 115 -20.18 10.39 0.72
CA SER A 115 -20.40 11.08 2.00
C SER A 115 -21.79 10.66 2.50
N ALA A 116 -21.83 10.06 3.69
CA ALA A 116 -23.07 9.93 4.44
C ALA A 116 -23.46 11.35 4.84
N GLY A 117 -24.57 11.83 4.28
CA GLY A 117 -25.29 12.99 4.81
C GLY A 117 -26.12 12.60 6.03
#